data_AF-A8G5R6-F1
#
_entry.id   AF-A8G5R6-F1
#
_cell.length_a   1.000
_cell.length_b   1.000
_cell.length_c   1.000
_cell.angle_alpha   90.00
_cell.angle_beta   90.00
_cell.angle_gamma   90.00
#
_symmetry.space_group_name_H-M   'P 1'
#
loop_
_entity.id
_entity.type
_entity.pdbx_description
1 polymer ?
#
loop_
_entity_poly.entity_id
_entity_poly.type
_entity_poly.pdbx_seq_one_letter_code
_entity_poly.pdbx_strand_id
1 'polypeptide(L)' 'MNYREDLEIKLQKVTLAMQEVVEDIYKTDHEKQRIISKLIEFKEAIILKGIELNIELEAA' A
#
# COMPACT_ATOMS: atom_id res chain seq x y z
N MET A 1 1.72 9.11 -19.37
CA MET A 1 1.17 8.41 -18.18
C MET A 1 1.09 9.42 -17.05
N ASN A 2 -0.07 9.58 -16.41
CA ASN A 2 -0.24 10.55 -15.34
C ASN A 2 0.39 9.99 -14.06
N TYR A 3 1.46 10.64 -13.57
CA TYR A 3 2.23 10.16 -12.42
C TYR A 3 1.40 10.14 -11.13
N ARG A 4 0.41 11.03 -10.99
CA ARG A 4 -0.51 11.02 -9.85
C ARG A 4 -1.36 9.76 -9.87
N GLU A 5 -2.03 9.50 -10.99
CA GLU A 5 -2.93 8.36 -11.17
C GLU A 5 -2.19 7.03 -10.97
N ASP A 6 -0.94 6.93 -11.43
CA ASP A 6 -0.09 5.76 -11.18
C ASP A 6 0.22 5.55 -9.69
N LEU A 7 0.54 6.61 -8.95
CA LEU A 7 0.78 6.53 -7.51
C LEU A 7 -0.49 6.19 -6.72
N GLU A 8 -1.64 6.75 -7.09
CA GLU A 8 -2.93 6.44 -6.47
C GLU A 8 -3.34 4.98 -6.71
N ILE A 9 -3.19 4.47 -7.94
CA ILE A 9 -3.46 3.07 -8.26
C ILE A 9 -2.53 2.15 -7.46
N LYS A 10 -1.24 2.51 -7.34
CA LYS A 10 -0.28 1.73 -6.53
C LYS A 10 -0.69 1.72 -5.06
N LEU A 11 -1.12 2.86 -4.51
CA LEU A 11 -1.59 2.98 -3.13
C LEU A 11 -2.82 2.10 -2.89
N GLN A 12 -3.82 2.16 -3.78
CA GLN A 12 -5.03 1.33 -3.72
C GLN A 12 -4.69 -0.16 -3.76
N LYS A 13 -3.76 -0.58 -4.63
CA LYS A 13 -3.31 -1.98 -4.71
C LYS A 13 -2.66 -2.47 -3.41
N VAL A 14 -1.84 -1.64 -2.78
CA VAL A 14 -1.22 -1.98 -1.49
C VAL A 14 -2.28 -2.12 -0.41
N THR A 15 -3.24 -1.20 -0.35
CA THR A 15 -4.37 -1.28 0.59
C THR A 15 -5.18 -2.55 0.39
N LEU A 16 -5.51 -2.92 -0.85
CA LEU A 16 -6.23 -4.15 -1.18
C LEU A 16 -5.45 -5.39 -0.74
N ALA A 17 -4.15 -5.46 -1.07
CA ALA A 17 -3.29 -6.57 -0.66
C ALA A 17 -3.21 -6.72 0.87
N MET A 18 -3.25 -5.62 1.64
CA MET A 18 -3.31 -5.69 3.10
C MET A 18 -4.62 -6.31 3.58
N GLN A 19 -5.76 -5.96 2.97
CA GLN A 19 -7.06 -6.55 3.29
C GLN A 19 -7.09 -8.05 3.00
N GLU A 20 -6.62 -8.46 1.81
CA GLU A 20 -6.54 -9.87 1.42
C GLU A 20 -5.72 -10.69 2.43
N VAL A 21 -4.61 -10.13 2.93
CA VAL A 21 -3.76 -10.80 3.94
C VAL A 21 -4.47 -10.92 5.29
N VAL A 22 -5.23 -9.90 5.70
CA VAL A 22 -6.01 -9.94 6.95
C VAL A 22 -7.10 -11.01 6.86
N GLU A 23 -7.80 -11.07 5.73
CA GLU A 23 -8.90 -12.00 5.47
C GLU A 23 -8.43 -13.44 5.18
N ASP A 24 -7.14 -13.65 4.89
CA ASP A 24 -6.58 -14.97 4.61
C ASP A 24 -6.66 -15.91 5.83
N ILE A 25 -7.59 -16.87 5.80
CA ILE A 25 -7.80 -17.83 6.89
C ILE A 25 -6.71 -18.92 6.96
N TYR A 26 -5.85 -19.03 5.96
CA TYR A 26 -4.80 -20.05 5.88
C TYR A 26 -3.45 -19.57 6.44
N LYS A 27 -3.32 -18.29 6.79
CA LYS A 27 -2.10 -17.72 7.38
C LYS A 27 -2.23 -17.55 8.88
N THR A 28 -1.14 -17.83 9.59
CA THR A 28 -1.03 -17.49 11.00
C THR A 28 -0.94 -15.98 11.20
N ASP A 29 -1.34 -15.48 12.38
CA ASP A 29 -1.26 -14.06 12.69
C ASP A 29 0.17 -13.50 12.56
N HIS A 30 1.19 -14.32 12.90
CA HIS A 30 2.59 -13.94 12.74
C HIS A 30 2.98 -13.78 11.26
N GLU A 31 2.51 -14.66 10.38
CA GLU A 31 2.73 -14.52 8.93
C GLU A 31 2.00 -13.32 8.36
N LYS A 32 0.75 -13.09 8.78
CA LYS A 32 -0.03 -11.91 8.39
C LYS A 32 0.69 -10.64 8.79
N GLN A 33 1.14 -10.53 10.04
CA GLN A 33 1.92 -9.39 10.53
C GLN A 33 3.18 -9.16 9.69
N ARG A 34 3.96 -10.22 9.42
CA ARG A 34 5.18 -10.09 8.61
C ARG A 34 4.92 -9.57 7.20
N ILE A 35 3.81 -10.01 6.58
CA ILE A 35 3.43 -9.54 5.24
C ILE A 35 2.90 -8.11 5.31
N ILE A 36 2.03 -7.81 6.27
CA ILE A 36 1.48 -6.47 6.50
C ILE A 36 2.59 -5.45 6.75
N SER A 37 3.61 -5.76 7.54
CA SER A 37 4.75 -4.87 7.77
C SER A 37 5.45 -4.48 6.46
N LYS A 38 5.67 -5.44 5.56
CA LYS A 38 6.24 -5.14 4.23
C LYS A 38 5.31 -4.28 3.38
N LEU A 39 4.00 -4.54 3.43
CA LEU A 39 3.01 -3.74 2.70
C LEU A 39 2.95 -2.29 3.23
N ILE A 40 3.13 -2.10 4.54
CA ILE A 40 3.26 -0.76 5.14
C ILE A 40 4.50 -0.04 4.61
N GLU A 41 5.66 -0.71 4.53
CA GLU A 41 6.87 -0.13 3.93
C GLU A 41 6.63 0.33 2.48
N PHE A 42 5.92 -0.46 1.66
CA PHE A 42 5.54 -0.06 0.31
C PHE A 42 4.59 1.14 0.30
N LYS A 43 3.60 1.15 1.20
CA LYS A 43 2.65 2.26 1.34
C LYS A 43 3.40 3.57 1.66
N GLU A 44 4.31 3.53 2.62
CA GLU A 44 5.12 4.67 3.02
C GLU A 44 6.02 5.16 1.87
N ALA A 45 6.66 4.24 1.14
CA ALA A 45 7.48 4.59 -0.02
C ALA A 45 6.67 5.30 -1.13
N ILE A 46 5.43 4.88 -1.37
CA ILE A 46 4.53 5.51 -2.35
C ILE A 46 4.15 6.92 -1.89
N ILE A 47 3.81 7.09 -0.61
CA ILE A 47 3.45 8.40 -0.04
C ILE A 47 4.64 9.36 -0.10
N LEU A 48 5.83 8.90 0.30
CA LEU A 48 7.06 9.67 0.20
C LEU A 48 7.33 10.10 -1.25
N LYS A 49 7.10 9.21 -2.22
CA LYS A 49 7.23 9.56 -3.64
C LYS A 49 6.23 10.62 -4.08
N GLY A 50 4.99 10.58 -3.57
CA GLY A 50 4.00 11.63 -3.78
C GLY A 50 4.48 12.99 -3.27
N ILE A 51 5.00 13.01 -2.04
CA ILE A 51 5.57 14.22 -1.42
C ILE A 51 6.75 14.76 -2.23
N GLU A 52 7.71 13.90 -2.61
CA GLU A 52 8.87 14.29 -3.45
C GLU A 52 8.46 14.94 -4.77
N LEU A 53 7.35 14.50 -5.34
CA LEU A 53 6.85 14.98 -6.62
C LEU A 53 5.85 16.15 -6.49
N ASN A 54 5.61 16.65 -5.27
CA ASN A 54 4.57 17.63 -4.94
C ASN A 54 3.17 17.20 -5.46
N ILE A 55 2.89 15.90 -5.38
CA ILE A 55 1.60 15.32 -5.73
C ILE A 55 0.83 15.08 -4.43
N GLU A 56 -0.28 15.78 -4.28
CA GLU A 56 -1.26 15.47 -3.26
C GLU A 56 -1.97 14.17 -3.68
N LEU A 57 -1.71 13.10 -2.92
CA LEU A 57 -2.35 11.80 -3.08
C LEU A 57 -3.60 11.79 -2.22
N GLU A 58 -4.78 11.68 -2.83
CA GLU A 58 -6.01 11.48 -2.07
C GLU A 58 -6.06 10.05 -1.56
N ALA A 59 -6.02 9.88 -0.24
CA ALA A 59 -6.30 8.60 0.39
C ALA A 59 -7.81 8.33 0.28
N ALA A 60 -8.20 7.62 -0.77
CA ALA A 60 -9.56 7.09 -0.95
C ALA A 60 -9.91 6.07 0.13
#